data_AF-A0A1Q3UFH1-F1
#
_entry.id   AF-A0A1Q3UFH1-F1
#
_cell.length_a   1.000
_cell.length_b   1.000
_cell.length_c   1.000
_cell.angle_alpha   90.00
_cell.angle_beta   90.00
_cell.angle_gamma   90.00
#
_symmetry.space_group_name_H-M   'P 1'
#
loop_
_entity.id
_entity.type
_entity.pdbx_description
1 polymer ?
#
loop_
_entity_poly.entity_id
_entity_poly.type
_entity_poly.pdbx_seq_one_letter_code
_entity_poly.pdbx_strand_id
1 'polypeptide(L)'
;MKTDLYTKIVLTIIAVVLTANLFKATITPAIADSKKYVTLPVNPDGSINVNINKVAAPMDVKITDVDRNAFYYITPIPVKVNN
;
A
#
# COMPACT_ATOMS: atom_id res chain seq x y z
N MET A 1 15.19 29.00 -26.35
CA MET A 1 14.66 28.65 -27.69
C MET A 1 13.45 29.53 -27.97
N LYS A 2 13.43 30.25 -29.10
CA LYS A 2 12.26 31.03 -29.50
C LYS A 2 11.23 30.03 -30.03
N THR A 3 10.17 29.76 -29.26
CA THR A 3 9.04 28.96 -29.71
C THR A 3 8.20 29.78 -30.69
N ASP A 4 7.73 29.13 -31.76
CA ASP A 4 6.81 29.73 -32.74
C ASP A 4 5.53 30.20 -32.05
N LEU A 5 4.95 31.32 -32.52
CA LEU A 5 3.71 31.88 -31.99
C LEU A 5 2.58 30.84 -32.00
N TYR A 6 2.54 29.99 -33.02
CA TYR A 6 1.60 28.88 -33.12
C TYR A 6 1.76 27.90 -31.96
N THR A 7 2.99 27.47 -31.68
CA THR A 7 3.30 26.56 -30.57
C THR A 7 2.95 27.18 -29.22
N LYS A 8 3.20 28.48 -29.05
CA LYS A 8 2.84 29.22 -27.82
C LYS A 8 1.34 29.21 -27.58
N ILE A 9 0.53 29.43 -28.62
CA ILE A 9 -0.94 29.43 -28.51
C ILE A 9 -1.44 28.03 -28.13
N VAL A 10 -0.96 27.00 -28.82
CA VAL A 10 -1.37 25.60 -28.55
C VAL A 10 -1.02 25.18 -27.11
N LEU A 11 0.19 25.49 -26.64
CA LEU A 11 0.61 25.21 -25.27
C LEU A 11 -0.23 25.96 -24.23
N THR A 12 -0.64 27.20 -24.55
CA THR A 12 -1.49 28.00 -23.65
C THR A 12 -2.88 27.38 -23.51
N ILE A 13 -3.48 26.91 -24.61
CA ILE A 13 -4.79 26.25 -24.59
C ILE A 13 -4.71 24.95 -23.78
N ILE A 14 -3.69 24.12 -24.02
CA ILE A 14 -3.49 22.86 -23.28
C ILE A 14 -3.34 23.13 -21.78
N ALA A 15 -2.56 24.14 -21.39
CA ALA A 15 -2.37 24.52 -19.99
C ALA A 15 -3.68 24.95 -19.33
N VAL A 16 -4.51 25.76 -20.00
CA VAL A 16 -5.80 26.21 -19.47
C VAL A 16 -6.76 25.04 -19.28
N VAL A 17 -6.85 24.12 -20.24
CA VAL A 17 -7.72 22.94 -20.15
C VAL A 17 -7.26 22.00 -19.03
N LEU A 18 -5.96 21.72 -18.91
CA LEU A 18 -5.40 20.92 -17.83
C LEU A 18 -5.66 21.54 -16.45
N THR A 19 -5.51 22.86 -16.35
CA THR A 19 -5.76 23.61 -15.12
C THR A 19 -7.24 23.54 -14.73
N ALA A 20 -8.15 23.75 -15.69
CA ALA A 20 -9.59 23.62 -15.46
C ALA A 20 -9.99 22.18 -15.05
N ASN A 21 -9.35 21.17 -15.64
CA ASN A 21 -9.58 19.77 -15.30
C ASN A 21 -9.09 19.42 -13.89
N LEU A 22 -7.97 20.01 -13.45
CA LEU A 22 -7.46 19.88 -12.08
C LEU A 22 -8.45 20.44 -11.05
N PHE A 23 -9.11 21.56 -11.34
CA PHE A 23 -10.14 22.13 -10.46
C PHE A 23 -11.46 21.35 -10.46
N LYS A 24 -11.79 20.65 -11.56
CA LYS A 24 -12.97 19.78 -11.65
C LYS A 24 -12.75 18.39 -11.07
N ALA A 25 -11.50 17.95 -10.92
CA ALA A 25 -11.19 16.73 -10.20
C ALA A 25 -11.57 16.95 -8.73
N THR A 26 -12.77 16.51 -8.37
CA THR A 26 -13.07 16.05 -7.01
C THR A 26 -12.01 15.01 -6.70
N ILE A 27 -10.92 15.47 -6.09
CA ILE A 27 -9.90 14.64 -5.49
C ILE A 27 -10.61 13.94 -4.35
N THR A 28 -11.32 12.85 -4.65
CA THR A 28 -11.70 11.89 -3.63
C THR A 28 -10.37 11.47 -3.04
N PRO A 29 -10.06 11.85 -1.78
CA PRO A 29 -8.82 11.42 -1.20
C PRO A 29 -8.82 9.90 -1.28
N ALA A 30 -7.72 9.32 -1.77
CA ALA A 30 -7.49 7.91 -1.60
C ALA A 30 -7.29 7.70 -0.10
N ILE A 31 -8.40 7.53 0.62
CA ILE A 31 -8.41 7.11 2.02
C ILE A 31 -7.96 5.66 1.94
N ALA A 32 -6.64 5.44 2.04
CA ALA A 32 -6.15 4.14 2.42
C ALA A 32 -6.89 3.76 3.70
N ASP A 33 -7.65 2.66 3.65
CA ASP A 33 -8.47 2.18 4.77
C ASP A 33 -7.66 2.35 6.05
N SER A 34 -8.20 3.19 6.95
CA SER A 34 -7.52 3.66 8.15
C SER A 34 -6.93 2.45 8.84
N LYS A 35 -5.59 2.35 8.93
CA LYS A 35 -4.93 1.25 9.64
C LYS A 35 -5.64 1.06 10.98
N LYS A 36 -6.35 -0.06 11.13
CA LYS A 36 -7.12 -0.34 12.34
C LYS A 36 -6.16 -0.85 13.38
N TYR A 37 -5.81 0.01 14.32
CA TYR A 37 -4.99 -0.38 15.47
C TYR A 37 -5.91 -0.95 16.54
N VAL A 38 -5.52 -2.10 17.10
CA VAL A 38 -6.19 -2.73 18.23
C VAL A 38 -5.14 -3.10 19.26
N THR A 39 -5.43 -2.85 20.53
CA THR A 39 -4.58 -3.28 21.64
C THR A 39 -4.84 -4.76 21.90
N LEU A 40 -3.83 -5.59 21.71
CA LEU A 40 -3.89 -7.03 21.99
C LEU A 40 -3.18 -7.31 23.32
N PRO A 41 -3.72 -8.18 24.18
CA PRO A 41 -3.01 -8.63 25.36
C PRO A 41 -1.75 -9.39 24.94
N VAL A 42 -0.63 -9.06 25.57
CA VAL A 42 0.65 -9.71 25.34
C VAL A 42 0.80 -10.83 26.37
N ASN A 43 1.23 -12.00 25.94
CA ASN A 43 1.52 -13.13 26.82
C ASN A 43 2.73 -12.80 27.73
N PRO A 44 2.92 -13.48 28.87
CA PRO A 44 4.05 -13.21 29.78
C PRO A 44 5.45 -13.38 29.15
N ASP A 45 5.55 -14.14 28.07
CA ASP A 45 6.76 -14.37 27.29
C ASP A 45 6.98 -13.32 26.18
N GLY A 46 6.12 -12.30 26.09
CA GLY A 46 6.19 -11.25 25.07
C GLY A 46 5.53 -11.62 23.73
N SER A 47 4.96 -12.82 23.60
CA SER A 47 4.29 -13.26 22.36
C SER A 47 2.86 -12.72 22.24
N ILE A 48 2.33 -12.69 21.01
CA ILE A 48 0.95 -12.29 20.71
C ILE A 48 0.29 -13.41 19.89
N ASN A 49 -0.86 -13.89 20.37
CA ASN A 49 -1.67 -14.87 19.65
C ASN A 49 -2.73 -14.17 18.81
N VAL A 50 -2.64 -14.30 17.49
CA VAL A 50 -3.60 -13.74 16.53
C VAL A 50 -4.36 -14.88 15.86
N ASN A 51 -5.69 -14.86 15.98
CA ASN A 51 -6.57 -15.79 15.26
C ASN A 51 -7.41 -15.01 14.23
N ILE A 52 -7.35 -15.42 12.97
CA ILE A 52 -8.00 -14.73 11.85
C ILE A 52 -9.13 -15.63 11.32
N ASN A 53 -10.33 -15.44 11.87
CA ASN A 53 -11.48 -16.33 11.63
C ASN A 53 -12.19 -16.12 10.29
N LYS A 54 -12.05 -14.94 9.67
CA LYS A 54 -12.69 -14.61 8.39
C LYS A 54 -11.73 -13.80 7.53
N VAL A 55 -11.25 -14.42 6.46
CA VAL A 55 -10.45 -13.75 5.44
C VAL A 55 -11.36 -13.59 4.22
N ALA A 56 -11.71 -12.35 3.88
CA ALA A 56 -12.53 -12.04 2.71
C ALA A 56 -11.74 -12.15 1.39
N ALA A 57 -10.41 -12.14 1.48
CA ALA A 57 -9.48 -12.22 0.36
C ALA A 57 -8.21 -13.00 0.78
N PRO A 58 -7.38 -13.46 -0.16
CA PRO A 58 -6.07 -14.03 0.14
C PRO A 58 -5.23 -13.04 0.96
N MET A 59 -4.58 -13.55 2.01
CA MET A 59 -3.73 -12.75 2.87
C MET A 59 -2.34 -12.61 2.24
N ASP A 60 -1.90 -11.38 2.02
CA ASP A 60 -0.51 -11.09 1.65
C ASP A 60 0.31 -10.88 2.93
N VAL A 61 1.37 -11.67 3.09
CA VAL A 61 2.24 -11.67 4.28
C VAL A 61 3.63 -11.24 3.87
N LYS A 62 4.00 -10.01 4.23
CA LYS A 62 5.35 -9.48 4.03
C LYS A 62 6.18 -9.67 5.30
N ILE A 63 7.13 -10.60 5.23
CA ILE A 63 8.11 -10.82 6.29
C ILE A 63 9.32 -9.92 6.00
N THR A 64 9.62 -8.97 6.89
CA THR A 64 10.71 -7.99 6.69
C THR A 64 11.99 -8.35 7.43
N ASP A 65 11.87 -9.00 8.57
CA ASP A 65 13.00 -9.41 9.39
C ASP A 65 12.64 -10.70 10.12
N VAL A 66 13.58 -11.64 10.12
CA VAL A 66 13.44 -12.88 10.88
C VAL A 66 14.79 -13.18 11.52
N ASP A 67 14.78 -13.38 12.83
CA ASP A 67 15.95 -13.91 13.51
C ASP A 67 16.32 -15.26 12.90
N ARG A 68 17.59 -15.40 12.52
CA ARG A 68 18.13 -16.62 11.93
C ARG A 68 17.94 -17.84 12.84
N ASN A 69 17.87 -17.63 14.15
CA ASN A 69 17.65 -18.68 15.14
C ASN A 69 16.15 -18.96 15.41
N ALA A 70 15.23 -18.16 14.87
CA ALA A 70 13.79 -18.33 15.11
C ALA A 70 13.26 -19.69 14.65
N PHE A 71 13.95 -20.34 13.71
CA PHE A 71 13.53 -21.62 13.13
C PHE A 71 14.36 -22.83 13.60
N TYR A 72 15.28 -22.67 14.55
CA TYR A 72 16.30 -23.70 14.83
C TYR A 72 15.71 -25.04 15.31
N TYR A 73 14.56 -25.01 16.00
CA TYR A 73 13.90 -26.22 16.55
C TYR A 73 12.48 -26.45 16.03
N ILE A 74 12.05 -25.78 14.97
CA ILE A 74 10.69 -25.93 14.45
C ILE A 74 10.64 -26.62 13.09
N THR A 75 9.65 -27.51 12.95
CA THR A 75 9.40 -28.22 11.70
C THR A 75 8.79 -27.24 10.70
N PRO A 76 9.37 -27.04 9.50
CA PRO A 76 8.85 -26.10 8.52
C PRO A 76 7.42 -26.47 8.10
N ILE A 77 6.54 -25.48 8.02
CA ILE A 77 5.23 -25.65 7.38
C ILE A 77 5.41 -25.43 5.88
N PRO A 78 5.15 -26.43 5.03
CA PRO A 78 5.30 -26.29 3.58
C PRO A 78 4.26 -25.30 3.06
N VAL A 79 4.73 -24.21 2.45
CA VAL A 79 3.89 -23.24 1.73
C VAL A 79 4.13 -23.36 0.23
N LYS A 80 3.07 -23.26 -0.58
CA LYS A 80 3.20 -23.17 -2.03
C LYS A 80 3.64 -21.77 -2.41
N VAL A 81 4.83 -21.68 -3.01
CA VAL A 81 5.31 -20.44 -3.63
C VAL A 81 4.84 -20.45 -5.09
N ASN A 82 3.95 -19.53 -5.44
CA ASN A 82 3.61 -19.27 -6.83
C ASN A 82 4.49 -18.10 -7.30
N ASN A 83 5.46 -18.39 -8.16
CA ASN A 83 6.27 -17.39 -8.87
C ASN A 83 5.49 -16.82 -10.06
#